data_AF-A0A2D6DQU6-F1
#
_entry.id   AF-A0A2D6DQU6-F1
#
_cell.length_a   1.000
_cell.length_b   1.000
_cell.length_c   1.000
_cell.angle_alpha   90.00
_cell.angle_beta   90.00
_cell.angle_gamma   90.00
#
_symmetry.space_group_name_H-M   'P 1'
#
loop_
_entity.id
_entity.type
_entity.pdbx_description
1 polymer ?
#
loop_
_entity_poly.entity_id
_entity_poly.type
_entity_poly.pdbx_seq_one_letter_code
_entity_poly.pdbx_strand_id
1 'polypeptide(L)'
;MTHKFKFLKLNTLKFCTFLFASFIFTLLAASSVLSNDTLDSYRVKIAGHDLKKWQHKKIIMKLGANKPCKSGKYYKFFNNGKLEIVQCLKGALSVKEAKWQLAMNGIDFEVVFEGIRYRAIYSKKFDDDIDEDIEVLKLRIVGTKPESTIEIRLVCLPYI
;
A
#
# COMPACT_ATOMS: atom_id res chain seq x y z
N MET A 1 37.09 14.80 -65.16
CA MET A 1 38.57 14.82 -65.29
C MET A 1 39.16 14.02 -64.14
N THR A 2 39.73 12.88 -64.50
CA THR A 2 40.59 11.98 -63.71
C THR A 2 41.81 12.68 -63.13
N HIS A 3 42.27 12.31 -61.93
CA HIS A 3 43.70 12.04 -61.60
C HIS A 3 43.80 11.56 -60.14
N LYS A 4 44.14 10.28 -59.94
CA LYS A 4 45.46 9.73 -59.56
C LYS A 4 45.62 9.52 -58.04
N PHE A 5 45.60 8.24 -57.68
CA PHE A 5 46.08 7.65 -56.43
C PHE A 5 47.50 8.08 -56.06
N LYS A 6 47.76 8.22 -54.75
CA LYS A 6 49.09 8.03 -54.18
C LYS A 6 48.98 7.18 -52.91
N PHE A 7 49.40 5.93 -53.04
CA PHE A 7 49.81 5.05 -51.94
C PHE A 7 50.94 5.71 -51.14
N LEU A 8 50.94 5.58 -49.81
CA LEU A 8 52.18 5.47 -49.06
C LEU A 8 51.97 4.88 -47.65
N LYS A 9 52.66 3.74 -47.46
CA LYS A 9 53.27 3.18 -46.25
C LYS A 9 52.40 2.66 -45.10
N LEU A 10 52.25 1.33 -45.13
CA LEU A 10 52.28 0.49 -43.93
C LEU A 10 53.54 0.77 -43.12
N ASN A 11 53.36 1.07 -41.83
CA ASN A 11 54.38 0.83 -40.81
C ASN A 11 53.79 -0.15 -39.79
N THR A 12 54.30 -1.37 -39.84
CA THR A 12 54.21 -2.37 -38.79
C THR A 12 54.97 -1.88 -37.56
N LEU A 13 54.32 -1.77 -36.40
CA LEU A 13 55.03 -1.88 -35.13
C LEU A 13 54.31 -2.86 -34.21
N LYS A 14 55.15 -3.72 -33.68
CA LYS A 14 54.93 -4.99 -32.99
C LYS A 14 55.08 -4.71 -31.48
N PHE A 15 54.44 -5.54 -30.66
CA PHE A 15 54.63 -5.67 -29.20
C PHE A 15 54.13 -4.51 -28.32
N CYS A 16 53.19 -4.78 -27.42
CA CYS A 16 53.52 -5.32 -26.10
C CYS A 16 52.24 -5.62 -25.32
N THR A 17 52.11 -6.86 -24.87
CA THR A 17 51.20 -7.31 -23.81
C THR A 17 51.34 -6.41 -22.58
N PHE A 18 50.25 -5.75 -22.17
CA PHE A 18 50.11 -5.23 -20.82
C PHE A 18 48.90 -5.88 -20.15
N LEU A 19 49.23 -6.68 -19.13
CA LEU A 19 48.34 -7.31 -18.18
C LEU A 19 47.59 -6.27 -17.34
N PHE A 20 46.36 -6.63 -16.98
CA PHE A 20 45.67 -6.35 -15.71
C PHE A 20 45.51 -4.89 -15.28
N ALA A 21 44.27 -4.40 -15.41
CA ALA A 21 43.48 -3.93 -14.26
C ALA A 21 42.03 -3.67 -14.71
N SER A 22 41.24 -4.74 -14.92
CA SER A 22 39.78 -4.62 -14.88
C SER A 22 39.39 -4.31 -13.44
N PHE A 23 39.37 -3.04 -13.08
CA PHE A 23 38.74 -2.57 -11.85
C PHE A 23 37.23 -2.67 -12.08
N ILE A 24 36.68 -3.87 -11.89
CA ILE A 24 35.23 -4.07 -11.85
C ILE A 24 34.76 -3.40 -10.57
N PHE A 25 34.31 -2.16 -10.70
CA PHE A 25 33.57 -1.46 -9.67
C PHE A 25 32.22 -2.18 -9.56
N THR A 26 32.15 -3.23 -8.74
CA THR A 26 30.89 -3.86 -8.34
C THR A 26 30.12 -2.83 -7.53
N LEU A 27 29.34 -2.01 -8.22
CA LEU A 27 28.29 -1.18 -7.65
C LEU A 27 27.31 -2.17 -7.03
N LEU A 28 27.47 -2.41 -5.72
CA LEU A 28 26.56 -3.21 -4.93
C LEU A 28 25.25 -2.42 -4.83
N ALA A 29 24.41 -2.51 -5.86
CA ALA A 29 23.04 -2.08 -5.78
C ALA A 29 22.38 -3.01 -4.76
N ALA A 30 22.32 -2.58 -3.51
CA ALA A 30 21.48 -3.17 -2.48
C ALA A 30 20.02 -2.91 -2.89
N SER A 31 19.52 -3.68 -3.85
CA SER A 31 18.10 -3.83 -4.08
C SER A 31 17.55 -4.52 -2.84
N SER A 32 16.94 -3.75 -1.94
CA SER A 32 16.19 -4.26 -0.81
C SER A 32 15.00 -5.05 -1.33
N VAL A 33 15.20 -6.35 -1.51
CA VAL A 33 14.12 -7.31 -1.78
C VAL A 33 13.28 -7.36 -0.52
N LEU A 34 12.22 -6.56 -0.47
CA LEU A 34 11.14 -6.73 0.51
C LEU A 34 10.57 -8.14 0.30
N SER A 35 10.69 -8.98 1.31
CA SER A 35 10.19 -10.35 1.24
C SER A 35 8.66 -10.34 1.14
N ASN A 36 8.11 -11.22 0.28
CA ASN A 36 6.66 -11.43 0.17
C ASN A 36 6.01 -11.70 1.54
N ASP A 37 6.74 -12.36 2.43
CA ASP A 37 6.32 -12.65 3.82
C ASP A 37 5.91 -11.40 4.61
N THR A 38 6.58 -10.27 4.35
CA THR A 38 6.27 -9.00 5.02
C THR A 38 4.93 -8.44 4.53
N LEU A 39 4.70 -8.47 3.22
CA LEU A 39 3.44 -8.04 2.61
C LEU A 39 2.26 -8.92 3.03
N ASP A 40 2.47 -10.24 3.10
CA ASP A 40 1.45 -11.18 3.55
C ASP A 40 1.09 -10.98 5.03
N SER A 41 2.08 -10.70 5.89
CA SER A 41 1.82 -10.32 7.29
C SER A 41 0.93 -9.08 7.41
N TYR A 42 1.20 -8.02 6.63
CA TYR A 42 0.36 -6.82 6.61
C TYR A 42 -1.03 -7.08 6.01
N ARG A 43 -1.10 -7.94 4.99
CA ARG A 43 -2.37 -8.35 4.40
C ARG A 43 -3.26 -9.04 5.43
N VAL A 44 -2.71 -9.98 6.19
CA VAL A 44 -3.44 -10.65 7.29
C VAL A 44 -3.84 -9.67 8.38
N LYS A 45 -2.99 -8.68 8.73
CA LYS A 45 -3.36 -7.63 9.69
C LYS A 45 -4.59 -6.83 9.23
N ILE A 46 -4.65 -6.46 7.94
CA ILE A 46 -5.73 -5.63 7.40
C ILE A 46 -6.97 -6.43 7.03
N ALA A 47 -6.83 -7.58 6.40
CA ALA A 47 -7.95 -8.33 5.84
C ALA A 47 -8.28 -9.61 6.62
N GLY A 48 -7.52 -9.94 7.66
CA GLY A 48 -7.61 -11.26 8.28
C GLY A 48 -7.19 -12.37 7.31
N HIS A 49 -7.53 -13.60 7.65
CA HIS A 49 -7.30 -14.74 6.75
C HIS A 49 -8.23 -14.73 5.53
N ASP A 50 -9.48 -14.27 5.72
CA ASP A 50 -10.48 -14.19 4.64
C ASP A 50 -11.04 -12.78 4.50
N LEU A 51 -11.55 -12.24 5.61
CA LEU A 51 -12.22 -10.96 5.70
C LEU A 51 -12.00 -10.34 7.08
N LYS A 52 -11.77 -9.01 7.10
CA LYS A 52 -11.80 -8.22 8.32
C LYS A 52 -12.63 -6.94 8.11
N LYS A 53 -13.48 -6.66 9.10
CA LYS A 53 -14.38 -5.50 9.12
C LYS A 53 -13.80 -4.39 9.99
N TRP A 54 -13.76 -3.21 9.41
CA TRP A 54 -13.17 -2.00 9.99
C TRP A 54 -14.21 -0.90 10.09
N GLN A 55 -14.58 -0.51 11.29
CA GLN A 55 -15.56 0.53 11.55
C GLN A 55 -14.91 1.91 11.57
N HIS A 56 -15.36 2.81 10.70
CA HIS A 56 -14.98 4.22 10.76
C HIS A 56 -15.94 5.03 11.63
N LYS A 57 -17.24 4.79 11.45
CA LYS A 57 -18.32 5.41 12.21
C LYS A 57 -19.41 4.38 12.47
N LYS A 58 -19.89 4.29 13.72
CA LYS A 58 -20.93 3.34 14.13
C LYS A 58 -22.17 3.48 13.24
N ILE A 59 -22.67 2.35 12.73
CA ILE A 59 -23.94 2.30 12.01
C ILE A 59 -25.05 2.45 13.05
N ILE A 60 -25.79 3.55 12.96
CA ILE A 60 -26.95 3.81 13.82
C ILE A 60 -28.19 3.52 13.00
N MET A 61 -28.91 2.45 13.36
CA MET A 61 -30.21 2.12 12.79
C MET A 61 -31.31 2.69 13.70
N LYS A 62 -32.41 3.19 13.12
CA LYS A 62 -33.61 3.46 13.94
C LYS A 62 -34.31 2.14 14.24
N LEU A 63 -34.86 1.98 15.45
CA LEU A 63 -35.61 0.78 15.84
C LEU A 63 -37.01 0.75 15.17
N GLY A 64 -37.44 -0.44 14.71
CA GLY A 64 -38.74 -0.70 14.04
C GLY A 64 -38.61 -1.24 12.59
N ALA A 65 -39.71 -1.74 12.01
CA ALA A 65 -39.73 -2.26 10.65
C ALA A 65 -39.43 -1.18 9.59
N ASN A 66 -38.68 -1.52 8.54
CA ASN A 66 -38.31 -0.65 7.40
C ASN A 66 -37.60 0.67 7.80
N LYS A 67 -36.87 0.66 8.90
CA LYS A 67 -36.27 1.88 9.42
C LYS A 67 -34.98 2.27 8.70
N PRO A 68 -34.87 3.55 8.31
CA PRO A 68 -33.67 4.04 7.66
C PRO A 68 -32.48 4.06 8.62
N CYS A 69 -31.28 3.85 8.07
CA CYS A 69 -30.05 4.14 8.79
C CYS A 69 -29.92 5.65 9.02
N LYS A 70 -29.37 6.08 10.16
CA LYS A 70 -29.13 7.50 10.47
C LYS A 70 -27.74 7.95 10.01
N SER A 71 -26.74 7.12 10.28
CA SER A 71 -25.34 7.40 9.96
C SER A 71 -24.51 6.14 10.08
N GLY A 72 -23.28 6.20 9.57
CA GLY A 72 -22.24 5.22 9.83
C GLY A 72 -21.52 4.82 8.55
N LYS A 73 -20.31 4.29 8.73
CA LYS A 73 -19.45 3.85 7.65
C LYS A 73 -18.52 2.77 8.17
N TYR A 74 -18.43 1.65 7.46
CA TYR A 74 -17.45 0.62 7.71
C TYR A 74 -16.89 0.09 6.40
N TYR A 75 -15.74 -0.56 6.50
CA TYR A 75 -14.98 -1.12 5.40
C TYR A 75 -14.81 -2.62 5.65
N LYS A 76 -14.91 -3.43 4.61
CA LYS A 76 -14.66 -4.86 4.64
C LYS A 76 -13.51 -5.15 3.69
N PHE A 77 -12.34 -5.44 4.25
CA PHE A 77 -11.17 -5.81 3.47
C PHE A 77 -11.13 -7.32 3.35
N PHE A 78 -11.27 -7.82 2.13
CA PHE A 78 -11.13 -9.24 1.83
C PHE A 78 -9.70 -9.55 1.43
N ASN A 79 -9.19 -10.71 1.85
CA ASN A 79 -7.80 -11.11 1.61
C ASN A 79 -7.46 -11.24 0.11
N ASN A 80 -8.48 -11.50 -0.72
CA ASN A 80 -8.38 -11.55 -2.19
C ASN A 80 -8.24 -10.17 -2.88
N GLY A 81 -8.16 -9.07 -2.13
CA GLY A 81 -8.04 -7.72 -2.70
C GLY A 81 -9.38 -7.03 -2.99
N LYS A 82 -10.53 -7.65 -2.69
CA LYS A 82 -11.83 -6.96 -2.71
C LYS A 82 -11.98 -6.06 -1.49
N LEU A 83 -12.56 -4.87 -1.70
CA LEU A 83 -12.97 -3.94 -0.65
C LEU A 83 -14.47 -3.64 -0.81
N GLU A 84 -15.25 -3.82 0.26
CA GLU A 84 -16.60 -3.26 0.33
C GLU A 84 -16.63 -2.08 1.30
N ILE A 85 -17.11 -0.94 0.83
CA ILE A 85 -17.35 0.26 1.62
C ILE A 85 -18.85 0.35 1.85
N VAL A 86 -19.27 0.12 3.09
CA VAL A 86 -20.68 0.18 3.47
C VAL A 86 -20.93 1.46 4.25
N GLN A 87 -21.89 2.25 3.78
CA GLN A 87 -22.19 3.54 4.37
C GLN A 87 -23.69 3.82 4.37
N CYS A 88 -24.12 4.57 5.37
CA CYS A 88 -25.47 5.09 5.40
C CYS A 88 -25.59 6.34 4.53
N LEU A 89 -26.36 6.26 3.44
CA LEU A 89 -26.65 7.37 2.55
C LEU A 89 -28.16 7.58 2.43
N LYS A 90 -28.63 8.80 2.71
CA LYS A 90 -30.05 9.19 2.55
C LYS A 90 -31.03 8.21 3.23
N GLY A 91 -30.65 7.64 4.37
CA GLY A 91 -31.49 6.69 5.09
C GLY A 91 -31.35 5.24 4.66
N ALA A 92 -30.60 4.92 3.60
CA ALA A 92 -30.39 3.55 3.14
C ALA A 92 -28.93 3.13 3.31
N LEU A 93 -28.72 1.83 3.55
CA LEU A 93 -27.38 1.26 3.46
C LEU A 93 -27.00 1.16 1.98
N SER A 94 -25.88 1.79 1.63
CA SER A 94 -25.25 1.71 0.33
C SER A 94 -23.97 0.90 0.47
N VAL A 95 -23.79 -0.07 -0.43
CA VAL A 95 -22.55 -0.82 -0.57
C VAL A 95 -21.86 -0.34 -1.84
N LYS A 96 -20.60 0.07 -1.72
CA LYS A 96 -19.73 0.36 -2.86
C LYS A 96 -18.61 -0.67 -2.87
N GLU A 97 -18.40 -1.32 -4.00
CA GLU A 97 -17.29 -2.23 -4.19
C GLU A 97 -16.10 -1.53 -4.83
N ALA A 98 -14.91 -1.89 -4.38
CA ALA A 98 -13.63 -1.41 -4.90
C ALA A 98 -12.59 -2.55 -4.82
N LYS A 99 -11.44 -2.32 -5.45
CA LYS A 99 -10.25 -3.13 -5.23
C LYS A 99 -9.32 -2.39 -4.27
N TRP A 100 -8.58 -3.15 -3.48
CA TRP A 100 -7.49 -2.63 -2.66
C TRP A 100 -6.22 -3.45 -2.87
N GLN A 101 -5.08 -2.82 -2.62
CA GLN A 101 -3.77 -3.45 -2.71
C GLN A 101 -2.82 -2.87 -1.67
N LEU A 102 -1.76 -3.63 -1.37
CA LEU A 102 -0.66 -3.17 -0.54
C LEU A 102 0.48 -2.69 -1.42
N ALA A 103 1.13 -1.63 -0.95
CA ALA A 103 2.43 -1.20 -1.46
C ALA A 103 3.35 -0.98 -0.25
N MET A 104 4.66 -1.04 -0.51
CA MET A 104 5.67 -0.72 0.48
C MET A 104 6.43 0.52 0.02
N ASN A 105 6.73 1.41 0.96
CA ASN A 105 7.50 2.61 0.73
C ASN A 105 8.56 2.72 1.84
N GLY A 106 9.70 2.07 1.61
CA GLY A 106 10.72 1.86 2.65
C GLY A 106 10.18 0.97 3.76
N ILE A 107 10.12 1.52 4.98
CA ILE A 107 9.60 0.83 6.18
C ILE A 107 8.10 1.01 6.37
N ASP A 108 7.50 1.98 5.68
CA ASP A 108 6.07 2.23 5.77
C ASP A 108 5.33 1.31 4.79
N PHE A 109 4.18 0.80 5.22
CA PHE A 109 3.24 0.14 4.32
C PHE A 109 2.12 1.10 3.92
N GLU A 110 1.72 1.00 2.66
CA GLU A 110 0.69 1.79 2.05
C GLU A 110 -0.47 0.89 1.63
N VAL A 111 -1.70 1.36 1.86
CA VAL A 111 -2.91 0.76 1.34
C VAL A 111 -3.41 1.64 0.21
N VAL A 112 -3.70 1.05 -0.94
CA VAL A 112 -4.22 1.77 -2.10
C VAL A 112 -5.60 1.27 -2.45
N PHE A 113 -6.59 2.16 -2.49
CA PHE A 113 -7.92 1.88 -3.01
C PHE A 113 -8.50 3.16 -3.61
N GLU A 114 -9.41 3.01 -4.58
CA GLU A 114 -10.04 4.15 -5.28
C GLU A 114 -9.01 5.12 -5.91
N GLY A 115 -7.82 4.64 -6.28
CA GLY A 115 -6.74 5.45 -6.84
C GLY A 115 -5.99 6.31 -5.82
N ILE A 116 -6.34 6.25 -4.53
CA ILE A 116 -5.70 7.02 -3.48
C ILE A 116 -4.73 6.13 -2.71
N ARG A 117 -3.52 6.64 -2.46
CA ARG A 117 -2.53 5.98 -1.60
C ARG A 117 -2.63 6.50 -0.18
N TYR A 118 -2.73 5.57 0.75
CA TYR A 118 -2.77 5.85 2.18
C TYR A 118 -1.57 5.21 2.87
N ARG A 119 -0.78 6.01 3.60
CA ARG A 119 0.11 5.45 4.62
C ARG A 119 -0.76 4.83 5.70
N ALA A 120 -0.51 3.56 6.00
CA ALA A 120 -1.30 2.80 6.96
C ALA A 120 -0.50 2.57 8.23
N ILE A 121 -1.14 2.80 9.37
CA ILE A 121 -0.57 2.60 10.71
C ILE A 121 -1.52 1.68 11.46
N TYR A 122 -1.05 0.48 11.78
CA TYR A 122 -1.79 -0.51 12.55
C TYR A 122 -1.29 -0.51 14.00
N SER A 123 -2.22 -0.57 14.94
CA SER A 123 -1.94 -0.67 16.38
C SER A 123 -3.02 -1.48 17.08
N LYS A 124 -2.67 -2.17 18.16
CA LYS A 124 -3.64 -2.72 19.13
C LYS A 124 -3.69 -1.82 20.35
N LYS A 125 -4.88 -1.61 20.92
CA LYS A 125 -5.07 -0.87 22.17
C LYS A 125 -6.17 -1.53 22.99
N PHE A 126 -6.05 -1.48 24.30
CA PHE A 126 -7.15 -1.81 25.20
C PHE A 126 -8.23 -0.72 25.12
N ASP A 127 -9.50 -1.10 25.24
CA ASP A 127 -10.63 -0.19 25.27
C ASP A 127 -11.46 -0.42 26.54
N ASP A 128 -11.33 0.49 27.49
CA ASP A 128 -11.92 0.36 28.83
C ASP A 128 -13.45 0.28 28.82
N ASP A 129 -14.11 0.84 27.79
CA ASP A 129 -15.58 0.84 27.70
C ASP A 129 -16.14 -0.56 27.37
N ILE A 130 -15.33 -1.41 26.75
CA ILE A 130 -15.71 -2.77 26.38
C ILE A 130 -14.81 -3.86 27.02
N ASP A 131 -13.87 -3.46 27.88
CA ASP A 131 -12.93 -4.34 28.60
C ASP A 131 -12.16 -5.32 27.68
N GLU A 132 -11.84 -4.88 26.46
CA GLU A 132 -11.25 -5.74 25.43
C GLU A 132 -10.19 -5.01 24.59
N ASP A 133 -9.24 -5.80 24.06
CA ASP A 133 -8.27 -5.33 23.08
C ASP A 133 -8.93 -5.10 21.73
N ILE A 134 -8.79 -3.89 21.20
CA ILE A 134 -9.25 -3.54 19.86
C ILE A 134 -8.09 -3.24 18.92
N GLU A 135 -8.31 -3.52 17.64
CA GLU A 135 -7.37 -3.14 16.60
C GLU A 135 -7.76 -1.80 15.99
N VAL A 136 -6.77 -0.95 15.74
CA VAL A 136 -6.93 0.37 15.14
C VAL A 136 -6.06 0.45 13.90
N LEU A 137 -6.66 0.84 12.78
CA LEU A 137 -6.00 1.13 11.53
C LEU A 137 -6.21 2.60 11.19
N LYS A 138 -5.12 3.37 11.14
CA LYS A 138 -5.12 4.78 10.71
C LYS A 138 -4.62 4.87 9.29
N LEU A 139 -5.37 5.53 8.42
CA LEU A 139 -5.02 5.75 7.02
C LEU A 139 -4.83 7.25 6.78
N ARG A 140 -3.64 7.63 6.31
CA ARG A 140 -3.29 9.03 5.99
C ARG A 140 -2.95 9.15 4.52
N ILE A 141 -3.53 10.12 3.83
CA ILE A 141 -3.25 10.35 2.40
C ILE A 141 -1.77 10.69 2.23
N VAL A 142 -1.09 10.01 1.29
CA VAL A 142 0.30 10.28 0.94
C VAL A 142 0.37 11.49 0.00
N GLY A 143 1.25 12.45 0.29
CA GLY A 143 1.54 13.59 -0.61
C GLY A 143 0.86 14.93 -0.27
N THR A 144 -0.02 14.99 0.73
CA THR A 144 -0.53 16.27 1.25
C THR A 144 0.46 16.87 2.27
N LYS A 145 0.88 18.13 2.05
CA LYS A 145 1.65 18.93 3.04
C LYS A 145 0.92 18.95 4.40
N PRO A 146 1.63 19.12 5.53
CA PRO A 146 1.13 18.84 6.89
C PRO A 146 0.00 19.77 7.40
N GLU A 147 -0.57 20.61 6.55
CA GLU A 147 -1.71 21.46 6.91
C GLU A 147 -2.99 20.61 6.86
N SER A 148 -3.27 19.91 7.96
CA SER A 148 -4.43 19.03 8.19
C SER A 148 -4.51 17.80 7.26
N THR A 149 -3.61 16.83 7.46
CA THR A 149 -3.80 15.50 6.87
C THR A 149 -5.13 14.90 7.34
N ILE A 150 -6.06 14.69 6.41
CA ILE A 150 -7.30 13.94 6.66
C ILE A 150 -6.90 12.51 7.03
N GLU A 151 -7.06 12.17 8.32
CA GLU A 151 -6.81 10.82 8.84
C GLU A 151 -8.13 10.06 8.92
N ILE A 152 -8.20 8.90 8.26
CA ILE A 152 -9.30 7.96 8.44
C ILE A 152 -8.88 7.00 9.55
N ARG A 153 -9.54 7.13 10.70
CA ARG A 153 -9.40 6.16 11.79
C ARG A 153 -10.43 5.05 11.64
N LEU A 154 -9.96 3.81 11.67
CA LEU A 154 -10.75 2.59 11.56
C LEU A 154 -10.51 1.72 12.79
N VAL A 155 -11.58 1.13 13.32
CA VAL A 155 -11.55 0.26 14.51
C VAL A 155 -12.13 -1.10 14.14
N CYS A 156 -11.37 -2.17 14.38
CA CYS A 156 -11.90 -3.53 14.33
C CYS A 156 -12.43 -3.85 15.72
N LEU A 157 -13.75 -3.98 15.84
CA LEU A 157 -14.37 -4.46 17.07
C LEU A 157 -14.34 -6.00 17.07
N PRO A 158 -14.06 -6.63 18.20
CA PRO A 158 -14.28 -8.06 18.37
C PRO A 158 -15.75 -8.39 18.05
N TYR A 159 -16.01 -9.59 17.55
CA TYR A 159 -17.36 -10.00 17.16
C TYR A 159 -18.30 -9.91 18.37
N ILE A 160 -19.26 -8.97 18.31
CA ILE A 160 -20.41 -8.86 19.22
C ILE A 160 -21.55 -9.72 18.67
#